data_AF-A0A968HWE7-F1
#
_entry.id   AF-A0A968HWE7-F1
#
_cell.length_a   1.000
_cell.length_b   1.000
_cell.length_c   1.000
_cell.angle_alpha   90.00
_cell.angle_beta   90.00
_cell.angle_gamma   90.00
#
_symmetry.space_group_name_H-M   'P 1'
#
loop_
_entity.id
_entity.type
_entity.pdbx_description
1 polymer ?
#
loop_
_entity_poly.entity_id
_entity_poly.type
_entity_poly.pdbx_seq_one_letter_code
_entity_poly.pdbx_strand_id
1 'polypeptide(L)'
;MAGELRQYDPLQVTGSWATSIGVFDIVDGAISGGDFVSVERDNPTWARESDRGGNAVRVKNNNKGGTVAVTLSASSPTNAVLSSAQAIDELTENVVGLLTLKDLNGDTVVEAVGAFLTQTPPPSFGSERGSRTWVWEAAQIVSFLGGHDLA
;
A
#
# COMPACT_ATOMS: atom_id res chain seq x y z
N MET A 1 -18.88 -22.10 25.88
CA MET A 1 -17.97 -20.94 25.89
C MET A 1 -18.73 -19.82 25.22
N ALA A 2 -19.06 -18.76 25.95
CA ALA A 2 -19.95 -17.70 25.50
C ALA A 2 -19.38 -16.97 24.28
N GLY A 3 -20.25 -16.50 23.38
CA GLY A 3 -19.87 -15.77 22.17
C GLY A 3 -19.16 -14.47 22.52
N GLU A 4 -17.84 -14.50 22.41
CA GLU A 4 -16.98 -13.33 22.55
C GLU A 4 -17.15 -12.46 21.30
N LEU A 5 -17.63 -11.22 21.50
CA LEU A 5 -17.70 -10.21 20.45
C LEU A 5 -16.29 -9.70 20.21
N ARG A 6 -15.72 -10.07 19.06
CA ARG A 6 -14.39 -9.68 18.63
C ARG A 6 -14.45 -8.32 17.94
N GLN A 7 -13.67 -7.35 18.39
CA GLN A 7 -13.70 -5.98 17.88
C GLN A 7 -12.53 -5.73 16.93
N TYR A 8 -12.83 -5.41 15.67
CA TYR A 8 -11.85 -4.94 14.69
C TYR A 8 -11.89 -3.41 14.64
N ASP A 9 -10.76 -2.75 14.87
CA ASP A 9 -10.62 -1.30 14.72
C ASP A 9 -9.73 -0.96 13.51
N PRO A 10 -10.30 -0.49 12.38
CA PRO A 10 -9.52 -0.12 11.20
C PRO A 10 -8.61 1.11 11.43
N LEU A 11 -8.81 1.88 12.51
CA LEU A 11 -7.98 3.04 12.83
C LEU A 11 -6.57 2.68 13.31
N GLN A 12 -6.34 1.40 13.62
CA GLN A 12 -5.05 0.90 14.10
C GLN A 12 -4.12 0.51 12.95
N VAL A 13 -4.53 0.70 11.69
CA VAL A 13 -3.62 0.61 10.55
C VAL A 13 -2.93 1.96 10.38
N THR A 14 -1.60 1.95 10.45
CA THR A 14 -0.77 3.12 10.19
C THR A 14 0.11 2.89 8.98
N GLY A 15 0.41 3.96 8.25
CA GLY A 15 1.31 3.92 7.12
C GLY A 15 2.13 5.19 7.03
N SER A 16 3.41 5.03 6.72
CA SER A 16 4.33 6.15 6.52
C SER A 16 5.12 5.97 5.23
N TRP A 17 5.28 7.05 4.48
CA TRP A 17 6.19 7.11 3.34
C TRP A 17 7.36 8.04 3.66
N ALA A 18 8.54 7.45 3.80
CA ALA A 18 9.79 8.14 4.13
C ALA A 18 10.61 8.36 2.85
N THR A 19 10.82 9.62 2.50
CA THR A 19 11.51 10.07 1.28
C THR A 19 12.68 10.99 1.64
N SER A 20 13.45 11.40 0.62
CA SER A 20 14.50 12.41 0.75
C SER A 20 14.01 13.79 1.20
N ILE A 21 12.72 14.08 1.02
CA ILE A 21 12.10 15.37 1.37
C ILE A 21 11.36 15.36 2.72
N GLY A 22 11.13 14.18 3.31
CA GLY A 22 10.44 14.05 4.59
C GLY A 22 9.74 12.71 4.78
N VAL A 23 9.08 12.57 5.93
CA VAL A 23 8.22 11.42 6.26
C VAL A 23 6.77 11.89 6.27
N PHE A 24 5.92 11.20 5.52
CA PHE A 24 4.51 11.54 5.37
C PHE A 24 3.63 10.41 5.88
N ASP A 25 2.58 10.74 6.62
CA ASP A 25 1.50 9.78 6.91
C ASP A 25 0.65 9.59 5.66
N ILE A 26 0.38 8.33 5.30
CA ILE A 26 -0.38 7.98 4.10
C ILE A 26 -1.76 7.40 4.40
N VAL A 27 -2.08 7.14 5.67
CA VAL A 27 -3.36 6.51 6.09
C VAL A 27 -4.27 7.53 6.78
N ASP A 28 -3.77 8.70 7.18
CA ASP A 28 -4.61 9.77 7.71
C ASP A 28 -5.71 10.20 6.71
N GLY A 29 -6.96 10.04 7.11
CA GLY A 29 -8.15 10.28 6.29
C GLY A 29 -8.48 9.19 5.28
N ALA A 30 -7.96 7.97 5.45
CA ALA A 30 -8.42 6.77 4.76
C ALA A 30 -9.92 6.53 4.98
N ILE A 31 -10.59 5.98 3.96
CA ILE A 31 -12.05 5.80 4.00
C ILE A 31 -12.39 4.55 4.81
N SER A 32 -13.31 4.67 5.76
CA SER A 32 -13.72 3.59 6.67
C SER A 32 -14.66 2.55 6.06
N GLY A 33 -14.56 2.27 4.75
CA GLY A 33 -15.46 1.36 4.05
C GLY A 33 -14.79 0.66 2.88
N GLY A 34 -14.59 -0.66 3.00
CA GLY A 34 -13.88 -1.49 2.03
C GLY A 34 -12.37 -1.52 2.25
N ASP A 35 -11.64 -2.07 1.26
CA ASP A 35 -10.19 -2.14 1.26
C ASP A 35 -9.60 -0.75 0.96
N PHE A 36 -9.22 -0.01 1.99
CA PHE A 36 -8.65 1.33 1.84
C PHE A 36 -7.15 1.31 1.50
N VAL A 37 -6.46 0.20 1.76
CA VAL A 37 -5.09 -0.06 1.31
C VAL A 37 -5.05 -1.39 0.58
N SER A 38 -4.49 -1.42 -0.63
CA SER A 38 -4.17 -2.65 -1.35
C SER A 38 -2.68 -2.70 -1.68
N VAL A 39 -2.12 -3.90 -1.60
CA VAL A 39 -0.71 -4.17 -1.94
C VAL A 39 -0.66 -5.39 -2.83
N GLU A 40 -0.14 -5.22 -4.04
CA GLU A 40 -0.06 -6.27 -5.05
C GLU A 40 1.37 -6.35 -5.59
N ARG A 41 1.85 -7.57 -5.87
CA ARG A 41 3.13 -7.78 -6.55
C ARG A 41 2.89 -8.01 -8.03
N ASP A 42 3.76 -7.48 -8.88
CA ASP A 42 3.66 -7.64 -10.34
C ASP A 42 3.64 -9.10 -10.76
N ASN A 43 4.38 -9.92 -10.00
CA ASN A 43 4.54 -11.33 -10.28
C ASN A 43 4.49 -12.16 -8.99
N PRO A 44 3.96 -13.39 -9.06
CA PRO A 44 4.06 -14.32 -7.95
C PRO A 44 5.53 -14.67 -7.69
N THR A 45 5.87 -14.89 -6.43
CA THR A 45 7.24 -15.28 -6.02
C THR A 45 7.74 -16.54 -6.72
N TRP A 46 6.81 -17.44 -7.04
CA TRP A 46 7.11 -18.74 -7.62
C TRP A 46 6.10 -19.07 -8.72
N ALA A 47 6.61 -19.52 -9.86
CA ALA A 47 5.81 -20.11 -10.92
C ALA A 47 6.04 -21.63 -10.96
N ARG A 48 5.03 -22.37 -11.41
CA ARG A 48 5.11 -23.81 -11.67
C ARG A 48 5.10 -24.02 -13.17
N GLU A 49 6.14 -24.67 -13.67
CA GLU A 49 6.24 -25.08 -15.07
C GLU A 49 6.36 -26.60 -15.17
N SER A 50 5.98 -27.16 -16.31
CA SER A 50 6.19 -28.58 -16.59
C SER A 50 7.39 -28.73 -17.51
N ASP A 51 8.34 -29.60 -17.15
CA ASP A 51 9.43 -29.94 -18.05
C ASP A 51 8.93 -30.79 -19.24
N ARG A 52 9.81 -31.04 -20.21
CA ARG A 52 9.51 -31.89 -21.38
C ARG A 52 9.12 -33.33 -21.00
N GLY A 53 9.47 -33.78 -19.79
CA GLY A 53 9.12 -35.10 -19.24
C GLY A 53 7.83 -35.11 -18.42
N GLY A 54 7.15 -33.98 -18.26
CA GLY A 54 5.94 -33.86 -17.44
C GLY A 54 6.18 -33.67 -15.94
N ASN A 55 7.43 -33.49 -15.49
CA ASN A 55 7.73 -33.18 -14.10
C ASN A 55 7.46 -31.71 -13.80
N ALA A 56 6.95 -31.44 -12.60
CA ALA A 56 6.74 -30.07 -12.13
C ALA A 56 8.07 -29.45 -11.67
N VAL A 57 8.45 -28.32 -12.27
CA VAL A 57 9.60 -27.49 -11.90
C VAL A 57 9.08 -26.21 -11.25
N ARG A 58 9.73 -25.81 -10.14
CA ARG A 58 9.45 -24.55 -9.45
C ARG A 58 10.45 -23.49 -9.92
N VAL A 59 9.95 -22.42 -10.51
CA VAL A 59 10.75 -21.30 -11.04
C VAL A 59 10.63 -20.10 -10.10
N LYS A 60 11.77 -19.54 -9.69
CA LYS A 60 11.81 -18.35 -8.82
C LYS A 60 11.63 -17.08 -9.65
N ASN A 61 10.71 -16.22 -9.25
CA ASN A 61 10.68 -14.87 -9.77
C ASN A 61 11.59 -13.94 -8.95
N ASN A 62 12.51 -13.26 -9.63
CA ASN A 62 13.40 -12.28 -9.01
C ASN A 62 12.81 -10.87 -9.01
N ASN A 63 11.79 -10.60 -9.83
CA ASN A 63 11.04 -9.36 -9.73
C ASN A 63 10.28 -9.36 -8.40
N LYS A 64 10.55 -8.35 -7.58
CA LYS A 64 9.83 -8.11 -6.34
C LYS A 64 9.04 -6.82 -6.34
N GLY A 65 8.98 -6.15 -7.49
CA GLY A 65 8.17 -4.98 -7.68
C GLY A 65 6.68 -5.25 -7.54
N GLY A 66 5.96 -4.16 -7.40
CA GLY A 66 4.53 -4.17 -7.25
C GLY A 66 3.98 -2.80 -6.95
N THR A 67 2.69 -2.79 -6.68
CA THR A 67 1.88 -1.59 -6.57
C THR A 67 1.24 -1.54 -5.20
N VAL A 68 1.30 -0.38 -4.56
CA VAL A 68 0.56 -0.06 -3.35
C VAL A 68 -0.47 0.99 -3.72
N ALA A 69 -1.74 0.75 -3.44
CA ALA A 69 -2.79 1.74 -3.64
C ALA A 69 -3.46 2.09 -2.31
N VAL A 70 -3.62 3.38 -2.05
CA VAL A 70 -4.33 3.88 -0.86
C VAL A 70 -5.47 4.79 -1.29
N THR A 71 -6.66 4.49 -0.79
CA THR A 71 -7.87 5.26 -1.07
C THR A 71 -8.20 6.16 0.12
N LEU A 72 -8.06 7.46 -0.13
CA LEU A 72 -8.29 8.52 0.85
C LEU A 72 -9.60 9.25 0.56
N SER A 73 -10.21 9.83 1.59
CA SER A 73 -11.31 10.76 1.39
C SER A 73 -10.80 12.01 0.66
N ALA A 74 -11.61 12.57 -0.25
CA ALA A 74 -11.27 13.81 -0.97
C ALA A 74 -11.02 15.01 -0.04
N SER A 75 -11.53 15.01 1.20
CA SER A 75 -11.28 16.05 2.19
C SER A 75 -10.05 15.80 3.08
N SER A 76 -9.33 14.70 2.89
CA SER A 76 -8.15 14.39 3.71
C SER A 76 -7.01 15.41 3.45
N PRO A 77 -6.35 15.93 4.50
CA PRO A 77 -5.19 16.81 4.36
C PRO A 77 -4.00 16.12 3.69
N THR A 78 -3.91 14.79 3.81
CA THR A 78 -2.90 13.95 3.16
C THR A 78 -2.89 14.13 1.64
N ASN A 79 -4.04 14.43 1.02
CA ASN A 79 -4.09 14.70 -0.43
C ASN A 79 -3.23 15.92 -0.82
N ALA A 80 -3.21 16.97 -0.01
CA ALA A 80 -2.42 18.16 -0.29
C ALA A 80 -0.91 17.86 -0.17
N VAL A 81 -0.54 17.06 0.83
CA VAL A 81 0.84 16.60 1.04
C VAL A 81 1.32 15.76 -0.14
N LEU A 82 0.55 14.74 -0.54
CA LEU A 82 0.91 13.86 -1.66
C LEU A 82 0.97 14.62 -3.00
N SER A 83 0.04 15.56 -3.22
CA SER A 83 0.09 16.42 -4.41
C SER A 83 1.36 17.28 -4.44
N SER A 84 1.78 17.80 -3.28
CA SER A 84 3.03 18.58 -3.19
C SER A 84 4.27 17.72 -3.40
N ALA A 85 4.30 16.51 -2.85
CA ALA A 85 5.39 15.57 -3.03
C ALA A 85 5.55 15.17 -4.50
N GLN A 86 4.43 14.93 -5.20
CA GLN A 86 4.45 14.62 -6.63
C GLN A 86 4.91 15.81 -7.49
N ALA A 87 4.48 17.03 -7.18
CA ALA A 87 4.97 18.22 -7.89
C ALA A 87 6.48 18.43 -7.71
N ILE A 88 7.02 18.08 -6.53
CA ILE A 88 8.46 18.11 -6.27
C ILE A 88 9.17 16.99 -7.04
N ASP A 89 8.57 15.80 -7.12
CA ASP A 89 9.12 14.69 -7.90
C ASP A 89 9.24 15.04 -9.38
N GLU A 90 8.22 15.65 -9.97
CA GLU A 90 8.25 16.10 -11.37
C GLU A 90 9.36 17.14 -11.64
N LEU A 91 9.76 17.90 -10.62
CA LEU A 91 10.84 18.88 -10.73
C LEU A 91 12.23 18.30 -10.44
N THR A 92 12.32 17.32 -9.54
CA THR A 92 13.59 16.84 -8.97
C THR A 92 13.99 15.44 -9.44
N GLU A 93 13.04 14.67 -9.99
CA GLU A 93 13.18 13.29 -10.46
C GLU A 93 13.81 12.36 -9.40
N ASN A 94 13.53 12.63 -8.12
CA ASN A 94 14.28 12.03 -7.00
C ASN A 94 13.44 11.81 -5.73
N VAL A 95 12.11 11.87 -5.80
CA VAL A 95 11.23 11.60 -4.66
C VAL A 95 10.88 10.11 -4.66
N VAL A 96 11.88 9.33 -4.27
CA VAL A 96 11.76 7.88 -4.06
C VAL A 96 11.99 7.58 -2.58
N GLY A 97 11.20 6.67 -2.01
CA GLY A 97 11.20 6.43 -0.57
C GLY A 97 10.93 4.99 -0.14
N LEU A 98 10.95 4.77 1.17
CA LEU A 98 10.44 3.57 1.81
C LEU A 98 9.00 3.83 2.25
N LEU A 99 8.07 3.02 1.78
CA LEU A 99 6.69 3.02 2.26
C LEU A 99 6.53 1.85 3.23
N THR A 100 6.08 2.13 4.44
CA THR A 100 5.82 1.13 5.48
C THR A 100 4.36 1.20 5.87
N LEU A 101 3.69 0.04 5.88
CA LEU A 101 2.34 -0.14 6.37
C LEU A 101 2.40 -1.13 7.52
N LYS A 102 1.75 -0.79 8.63
CA LYS A 102 1.69 -1.64 9.82
C LYS A 102 0.27 -1.64 10.37
N ASP A 103 -0.26 -2.84 10.56
CA ASP A 103 -1.44 -3.05 11.40
C ASP A 103 -0.97 -3.11 12.86
N LEU A 104 -1.53 -2.29 13.74
CA LEU A 104 -1.23 -2.30 15.17
C LEU A 104 -2.11 -3.29 15.95
N ASN A 105 -3.19 -3.79 15.34
CA ASN A 105 -4.04 -4.82 15.95
C ASN A 105 -3.56 -6.25 15.64
N GLY A 106 -2.64 -6.41 14.68
CA GLY A 106 -2.07 -7.70 14.31
C GLY A 106 -0.58 -7.60 14.09
N ASP A 107 0.02 -8.71 13.65
CA ASP A 107 1.45 -8.72 13.34
C ASP A 107 1.74 -8.38 11.87
N THR A 108 0.76 -7.86 11.12
CA THR A 108 0.94 -7.59 9.68
C THR A 108 1.78 -6.33 9.45
N VAL A 109 2.88 -6.52 8.71
CA VAL A 109 3.80 -5.45 8.32
C VAL A 109 4.11 -5.58 6.84
N VAL A 110 4.02 -4.47 6.10
CA VAL A 110 4.39 -4.41 4.69
C VAL A 110 5.37 -3.26 4.48
N GLU A 111 6.46 -3.56 3.79
CA GLU A 111 7.50 -2.60 3.43
C GLU A 111 7.65 -2.60 1.91
N ALA A 112 7.42 -1.45 1.29
CA ALA A 112 7.63 -1.21 -0.13
C ALA A 112 8.85 -0.29 -0.31
N VAL A 113 9.97 -0.89 -0.70
CA VAL A 113 11.27 -0.23 -0.88
C VAL A 113 11.35 0.37 -2.28
N GLY A 114 11.79 1.62 -2.36
CA GLY A 114 11.89 2.33 -3.64
C GLY A 114 10.51 2.71 -4.18
N ALA A 115 9.59 3.07 -3.29
CA ALA A 115 8.24 3.49 -3.62
C ALA A 115 8.22 4.95 -4.12
N PHE A 116 7.58 5.17 -5.26
CA PHE A 116 7.35 6.49 -5.87
C PHE A 116 5.91 6.58 -6.40
N LEU A 117 5.38 7.81 -6.49
CA LEU A 117 4.03 8.04 -6.99
C LEU A 117 4.02 7.98 -8.53
N THR A 118 3.08 7.21 -9.11
CA THR A 118 3.00 7.06 -10.57
C THR A 118 2.22 8.18 -11.23
N GLN A 119 1.11 8.62 -10.62
CA GLN A 119 0.22 9.63 -11.18
C GLN A 119 -0.62 10.31 -10.11
N THR A 120 -0.96 11.58 -10.36
CA THR A 120 -1.91 12.31 -9.52
C THR A 120 -3.32 11.80 -9.84
N PRO A 121 -4.15 11.49 -8.83
CA PRO A 121 -5.52 11.04 -9.06
C PRO A 121 -6.34 12.11 -9.78
N PRO A 122 -7.20 11.75 -10.75
CA PRO A 122 -8.03 12.72 -11.44
C PRO A 122 -8.99 13.42 -10.45
N PRO A 123 -9.16 14.75 -10.54
CA PRO A 123 -10.07 15.46 -9.66
C PRO A 123 -11.53 15.09 -10.00
N SER A 124 -12.25 14.56 -9.02
CA SER A 124 -13.69 14.32 -9.10
C SER A 124 -14.43 15.22 -8.10
N PHE A 125 -15.51 15.85 -8.56
CA PHE A 125 -16.38 16.70 -7.73
C PHE A 125 -17.81 16.20 -7.90
N GLY A 126 -18.28 15.40 -6.94
CA GLY A 126 -19.63 14.86 -6.88
C GLY A 126 -20.44 15.46 -5.74
N SER A 127 -21.75 15.18 -5.74
CA SER A 127 -22.65 15.52 -4.62
C SER A 127 -22.37 14.73 -3.34
N GLU A 128 -21.70 13.57 -3.48
CA GLU A 128 -21.29 12.72 -2.38
C GLU A 128 -19.81 12.94 -2.03
N ARG A 129 -19.41 12.55 -0.81
CA ARG A 129 -18.01 12.62 -0.37
C ARG A 129 -17.16 11.71 -1.27
N GLY A 130 -16.45 12.33 -2.22
CA GLY A 130 -15.59 11.62 -3.15
C GLY A 130 -14.38 10.95 -2.48
N SER A 131 -13.79 10.00 -3.19
CA SER A 131 -12.55 9.32 -2.84
C SER A 131 -11.44 9.65 -3.84
N ARG A 132 -10.19 9.55 -3.40
CA ARG A 132 -9.00 9.67 -4.24
C ARG A 132 -8.08 8.50 -3.97
N THR A 133 -7.74 7.76 -5.00
CA THR A 133 -6.85 6.60 -4.91
C THR A 133 -5.47 7.01 -5.39
N TRP A 134 -4.51 7.04 -4.47
CA TRP A 134 -3.10 7.28 -4.74
C TRP A 134 -2.41 5.93 -4.97
N VAL A 135 -1.53 5.89 -5.97
CA VAL A 135 -0.85 4.66 -6.39
C VAL A 135 0.65 4.88 -6.36
N TRP A 136 1.33 4.03 -5.62
CA TRP A 136 2.78 3.93 -5.59
C TRP A 136 3.22 2.68 -6.34
N GLU A 137 4.25 2.82 -7.16
CA GLU A 137 5.03 1.69 -7.64
C GLU A 137 6.29 1.56 -6.80
N ALA A 138 6.64 0.32 -6.46
CA ALA A 138 7.81 0.02 -5.65
C ALA A 138 8.71 -0.99 -6.35
N ALA A 139 10.02 -0.83 -6.19
CA ALA A 139 11.01 -1.76 -6.72
C ALA A 139 11.01 -3.11 -5.98
N GLN A 140 10.69 -3.10 -4.69
CA GLN A 140 10.61 -4.31 -3.88
C GLN A 140 9.54 -4.19 -2.80
N ILE A 141 8.62 -5.15 -2.77
CA ILE A 141 7.65 -5.32 -1.68
C ILE A 141 8.05 -6.52 -0.82
N VAL A 142 8.12 -6.29 0.49
CA VAL A 142 8.30 -7.30 1.53
C VAL A 142 7.07 -7.23 2.41
N SER A 143 6.27 -8.29 2.41
CA SER A 143 5.08 -8.41 3.24
C SER A 143 5.26 -9.53 4.24
N PHE A 144 5.06 -9.24 5.51
CA PHE A 144 4.82 -10.21 6.55
C PHE A 144 3.35 -10.11 6.94
N LEU A 145 2.58 -11.14 6.59
CA LEU A 145 1.15 -11.23 6.91
C LEU A 145 1.02 -12.01 8.22
N GLY A 146 0.84 -11.28 9.31
CA GLY A 146 0.74 -11.80 10.66
C GLY A 146 -0.68 -12.23 11.02
N GLY A 147 -0.79 -13.04 12.07
CA GLY A 147 -2.08 -13.32 12.71
C GLY A 147 -2.64 -12.05 13.37
N HIS A 148 -3.95 -12.05 13.59
CA HIS A 148 -4.63 -10.99 14.32
C HIS A 148 -5.17 -11.59 15.62
N ASP A 149 -4.73 -11.07 16.76
CA ASP A 149 -5.30 -11.41 18.05
C ASP A 149 -6.57 -10.60 18.23
N LEU A 150 -7.69 -11.24 17.91
CA LEU A 150 -9.02 -10.67 18.14
C LEU A 150 -9.31 -10.74 19.64
N ALA A 151 -8.89 -9.72 20.39
CA ALA A 151 -9.25 -9.53 21.80
C ALA A 151 -10.71 -9.08 21.98
#